data_AF-A0A5M9WNH6-F1
#
_entry.id   AF-A0A5M9WNH6-F1
#
_cell.length_a   1.000
_cell.length_b   1.000
_cell.length_c   1.000
_cell.angle_alpha   90.00
_cell.angle_beta   90.00
_cell.angle_gamma   90.00
#
_symmetry.space_group_name_H-M   'P 1'
#
loop_
_entity.id
_entity.type
_entity.pdbx_description
1 polymer ?
#
loop_
_entity_poly.entity_id
_entity_poly.type
_entity_poly.pdbx_seq_one_letter_code
_entity_poly.pdbx_strand_id
1 'polypeptide(L)'
;MGRISVSLSDLRRAVQQCEQLQQRLMQQEQKMRTIHGRLKQDWVGVSATELTSKMQSFVEGASTKLAELEAHKEELKRYMRKMEEADREDRRARRMSH
;
A
#
# COMPACT_ATOMS: atom_id res chain seq x y z
N MET A 1 -25.87 -15.31 6.48
CA MET A 1 -24.53 -14.79 6.11
C MET A 1 -23.55 -15.21 7.20
N GLY A 2 -22.49 -15.94 6.86
CA GLY A 2 -21.55 -16.49 7.85
C GLY A 2 -20.50 -15.45 8.28
N ARG A 3 -19.97 -15.57 9.50
CA ARG A 3 -18.92 -14.68 10.05
C ARG A 3 -17.70 -14.51 9.10
N ILE A 4 -17.38 -15.53 8.30
CA ILE A 4 -16.28 -15.52 7.33
C ILE A 4 -16.53 -14.57 6.15
N SER A 5 -17.78 -14.43 5.67
CA SER A 5 -18.08 -13.55 4.52
C SER A 5 -17.95 -12.07 4.88
N VAL A 6 -18.31 -11.69 6.10
CA VAL A 6 -18.15 -10.32 6.63
C VAL A 6 -16.67 -9.98 6.80
N SER A 7 -15.89 -10.93 7.35
CA SER A 7 -14.43 -10.74 7.50
C SER A 7 -13.72 -10.63 6.15
N LEU A 8 -14.12 -11.38 5.11
CA LEU A 8 -13.56 -11.23 3.75
C LEU A 8 -13.87 -9.87 3.11
N SER A 9 -15.07 -9.31 3.32
CA SER A 9 -15.38 -7.97 2.81
C SER A 9 -14.53 -6.88 3.48
N ASP A 10 -14.28 -7.00 4.78
CA ASP A 10 -13.45 -6.04 5.51
C ASP A 10 -11.99 -6.10 5.05
N LEU A 11 -11.46 -7.29 4.82
CA LEU A 11 -10.10 -7.49 4.29
C LEU A 11 -9.96 -6.92 2.87
N ARG A 12 -10.96 -7.11 2.01
CA ARG A 12 -10.99 -6.50 0.66
C ARG A 12 -10.97 -4.99 0.74
N ARG A 13 -11.72 -4.41 1.68
CA ARG A 13 -11.74 -2.97 1.91
C ARG A 13 -10.39 -2.45 2.39
N ALA A 14 -9.72 -3.18 3.30
CA ALA A 14 -8.39 -2.83 3.77
C ALA A 14 -7.35 -2.84 2.63
N VAL A 15 -7.40 -3.84 1.73
CA VAL A 15 -6.55 -3.88 0.53
C VAL A 15 -6.78 -2.66 -0.36
N GLN A 16 -8.03 -2.29 -0.62
CA GLN A 16 -8.35 -1.10 -1.42
C GLN A 16 -7.83 0.19 -0.77
N GLN A 17 -7.91 0.30 0.56
CA GLN A 17 -7.36 1.45 1.28
C GLN A 17 -5.83 1.52 1.16
N CYS A 18 -5.13 0.38 1.26
CA CYS A 18 -3.69 0.32 1.01
C CYS A 18 -3.34 0.79 -0.41
N GLU A 19 -4.07 0.33 -1.43
CA GLU A 19 -3.86 0.74 -2.82
C GLU A 19 -4.08 2.25 -3.03
N GLN A 20 -5.12 2.82 -2.42
CA GLN A 20 -5.37 4.26 -2.45
C GLN A 20 -4.24 5.06 -1.78
N LEU A 21 -3.73 4.58 -0.64
CA LEU A 21 -2.62 5.22 0.05
C LEU A 21 -1.33 5.15 -0.79
N GLN A 22 -1.06 4.02 -1.42
CA GLN A 22 0.08 3.86 -2.33
C GLN A 22 0.00 4.87 -3.49
N GLN A 23 -1.15 4.97 -4.16
CA GLN A 23 -1.32 5.91 -5.27
C GLN A 23 -1.11 7.37 -4.83
N ARG A 24 -1.64 7.76 -3.66
CA ARG A 24 -1.45 9.11 -3.11
C ARG A 24 0.02 9.39 -2.82
N LEU A 25 0.73 8.42 -2.24
CA LEU A 25 2.14 8.57 -1.89
C LEU A 25 3.01 8.68 -3.15
N MET A 26 2.76 7.87 -4.18
CA MET A 26 3.43 7.97 -5.48
C MET A 26 3.19 9.33 -6.15
N GLN A 27 1.96 9.86 -6.09
CA GLN A 27 1.67 11.19 -6.63
C GLN A 27 2.41 12.30 -5.87
N GLN A 28 2.53 12.19 -4.54
CA GLN A 28 3.29 13.14 -3.73
C GLN A 28 4.78 13.09 -4.05
N GLU A 29 5.35 11.88 -4.17
CA GLU A 29 6.75 11.68 -4.54
C GLU A 29 7.05 12.30 -5.93
N GLN A 30 6.21 12.03 -6.92
CA GLN A 30 6.39 12.58 -8.28
C GLN A 30 6.30 14.11 -8.30
N LYS A 31 5.38 14.70 -7.54
CA LYS A 31 5.29 16.15 -7.37
C LYS A 31 6.56 16.70 -6.74
N MET A 32 7.07 16.05 -5.70
CA MET A 32 8.29 16.46 -5.00
C MET A 32 9.52 16.40 -5.92
N ARG A 33 9.67 15.33 -6.70
CA ARG A 33 10.74 15.19 -7.70
C ARG A 33 10.66 16.28 -8.77
N THR A 34 9.45 16.63 -9.22
CA THR A 34 9.23 17.70 -10.20
C THR A 34 9.63 19.06 -9.64
N ILE A 35 9.22 19.38 -8.41
CA ILE A 35 9.60 20.63 -7.72
C ILE A 35 11.11 20.69 -7.55
N HIS A 36 11.73 19.58 -7.11
CA HIS A 36 13.17 19.50 -6.90
C HIS A 36 13.95 19.74 -8.19
N GLY A 37 13.54 19.10 -9.28
CA GLY A 37 14.15 19.27 -10.59
C GLY A 37 14.11 20.72 -11.08
N ARG A 38 13.00 21.43 -10.86
CA ARG A 38 12.86 22.86 -11.19
C ARG A 38 13.75 23.74 -10.32
N LEU A 39 13.72 23.53 -8.99
CA LEU A 39 14.51 24.33 -8.06
C LEU A 39 16.02 24.16 -8.29
N LYS A 40 16.49 22.96 -8.65
CA LYS A 40 17.90 22.68 -8.89
C LYS A 40 18.51 23.48 -10.06
N GLN A 41 17.71 23.94 -11.01
CA GLN A 41 18.21 24.67 -12.18
C GLN A 41 18.67 26.09 -11.83
N ASP A 42 17.92 26.78 -10.96
CA ASP A 42 18.13 28.21 -10.74
C ASP A 42 18.46 28.57 -9.27
N TRP A 43 18.35 27.62 -8.34
CA TRP A 43 18.48 27.89 -6.92
C TRP A 43 19.78 27.33 -6.32
N VAL A 44 20.66 28.23 -5.91
CA VAL A 44 21.98 27.94 -5.33
C VAL A 44 22.10 28.62 -3.95
N GLY A 45 22.77 27.96 -3.01
CA GLY A 45 23.04 28.49 -1.67
C GLY A 45 22.70 27.50 -0.55
N VAL A 46 23.00 27.87 0.69
CA VAL A 46 22.83 26.99 1.88
C VAL A 46 21.38 26.50 2.01
N SER A 47 20.39 27.38 1.80
CA SER A 47 18.97 27.02 1.85
C SER A 47 18.55 26.03 0.76
N ALA A 48 19.18 26.07 -0.41
CA ALA A 48 18.92 25.13 -1.49
C ALA A 48 19.46 23.73 -1.15
N THR A 49 20.63 23.66 -0.50
CA THR A 49 21.22 22.42 0.01
C THR A 49 20.37 21.82 1.12
N GLU A 50 19.93 22.62 2.08
CA GLU A 50 19.07 22.17 3.18
C GLU A 50 17.72 21.63 2.67
N LEU A 51 17.07 22.34 1.75
CA LEU A 51 15.81 21.85 1.20
C LEU A 51 16.03 20.58 0.37
N THR A 52 17.08 20.51 -0.45
CA THR A 52 17.42 19.29 -1.21
C THR A 52 17.59 18.09 -0.28
N SER A 53 18.31 18.25 0.83
CA SER A 53 18.47 17.18 1.84
C SER A 53 17.12 16.73 2.40
N LYS A 54 16.26 17.67 2.81
CA LYS A 54 14.91 17.35 3.31
C LYS A 54 14.04 16.65 2.26
N MET A 55 14.11 17.09 1.00
CA MET A 55 13.38 16.48 -0.11
C MET A 55 13.85 15.05 -0.37
N GLN A 56 15.16 14.82 -0.29
CA GLN A 56 15.74 13.49 -0.47
C GLN A 56 15.34 12.53 0.65
N SER A 57 15.43 12.97 1.91
CA SER A 57 14.93 12.17 3.04
C SER A 57 13.43 11.88 2.94
N PHE A 58 12.63 12.82 2.43
CA PHE A 58 11.21 12.57 2.18
C PHE A 58 10.98 11.48 1.12
N VAL A 59 11.71 11.52 0.00
CA VAL A 59 11.59 10.52 -1.09
C VAL A 59 12.04 9.14 -0.62
N GLU A 60 13.14 9.05 0.14
CA GLU A 60 13.61 7.80 0.74
C GLU A 60 12.61 7.23 1.75
N GLY A 61 12.04 8.09 2.60
CA GLY A 61 10.98 7.71 3.53
C GLY A 61 9.70 7.24 2.84
N ALA A 62 9.29 7.93 1.78
CA ALA A 62 8.13 7.55 0.96
C ALA A 62 8.34 6.19 0.29
N SER A 63 9.54 5.93 -0.25
CA SER A 63 9.89 4.65 -0.86
C SER A 63 9.81 3.50 0.14
N THR A 64 10.33 3.72 1.36
CA THR A 64 10.22 2.74 2.46
C THR A 64 8.76 2.46 2.82
N LYS A 65 7.94 3.51 2.94
CA LYS A 65 6.52 3.36 3.25
C LYS A 65 5.72 2.67 2.14
N LEU A 66 6.07 2.89 0.87
CA LEU A 66 5.49 2.14 -0.25
C LEU A 66 5.79 0.64 -0.15
N ALA A 67 7.04 0.28 0.17
CA ALA A 67 7.45 -1.11 0.35
C ALA A 67 6.71 -1.78 1.52
N GLU A 68 6.58 -1.10 2.66
CA GLU A 68 5.80 -1.58 3.81
C GLU A 68 4.32 -1.80 3.44
N LEU A 69 3.70 -0.85 2.73
CA LEU A 69 2.32 -0.97 2.27
C LEU A 69 2.13 -2.16 1.32
N GLU A 70 3.10 -2.40 0.43
CA GLU A 70 3.05 -3.54 -0.49
C GLU A 70 3.14 -4.87 0.25
N ALA A 71 4.06 -4.96 1.23
CA ALA A 71 4.20 -6.15 2.05
C ALA A 71 2.91 -6.48 2.82
N HIS A 72 2.30 -5.47 3.47
CA HIS A 72 1.03 -5.64 4.17
C HIS A 72 -0.11 -6.05 3.22
N LYS A 73 -0.18 -5.45 2.02
CA LYS A 73 -1.18 -5.82 1.01
C LYS A 73 -1.05 -7.29 0.60
N GLU A 74 0.17 -7.78 0.39
CA GLU A 74 0.42 -9.17 0.02
C GLU A 74 0.14 -10.16 1.16
N GLU A 75 0.34 -9.77 2.43
CA GLU A 75 -0.14 -10.54 3.58
C GLU A 75 -1.67 -10.64 3.61
N LEU A 76 -2.38 -9.53 3.44
CA LEU A 76 -3.84 -9.52 3.41
C LEU A 76 -4.40 -10.42 2.30
N LYS A 77 -3.82 -10.34 1.09
CA LYS A 77 -4.20 -11.22 -0.04
C LYS A 77 -3.93 -12.69 0.26
N ARG A 78 -2.81 -13.02 0.90
CA ARG A 78 -2.51 -14.40 1.32
C ARG A 78 -3.51 -14.90 2.35
N TYR A 79 -3.86 -14.07 3.33
CA TYR A 79 -4.86 -14.42 4.35
C TYR A 79 -6.25 -14.64 3.75
N MET A 80 -6.69 -13.77 2.83
CA MET A 80 -7.96 -13.93 2.11
C MET A 80 -8.02 -15.26 1.34
N ARG A 81 -6.95 -15.63 0.62
CA ARG A 81 -6.90 -16.91 -0.12
C ARG A 81 -7.08 -18.12 0.80
N LYS A 82 -6.44 -18.12 1.98
CA LYS A 82 -6.60 -19.20 2.97
C LYS A 82 -8.04 -19.28 3.49
N MET A 83 -8.66 -18.14 3.77
CA MET A 83 -10.07 -18.10 4.20
C MET A 83 -11.03 -18.60 3.12
N GLU A 84 -10.80 -18.22 1.86
CA GLU A 84 -11.61 -18.69 0.72
C GLU A 84 -11.43 -20.20 0.47
N GLU A 85 -10.24 -20.75 0.73
CA GLU A 85 -9.98 -22.19 0.67
C GLU A 85 -10.70 -22.96 1.78
N ALA A 86 -10.59 -22.50 3.03
CA ALA A 86 -11.30 -23.09 4.16
C ALA A 86 -12.83 -23.09 3.97
N ASP A 87 -13.40 -21.99 3.45
CA ASP A 87 -14.83 -21.90 3.14
C ASP A 87 -15.24 -22.86 2.00
N ARG A 88 -14.36 -23.11 1.01
CA ARG A 88 -14.60 -24.11 -0.05
C ARG A 88 -14.55 -25.54 0.49
N GLU A 89 -13.62 -25.85 1.38
CA GLU A 89 -13.50 -27.16 2.01
C GLU A 89 -14.70 -27.48 2.91
N ASP A 90 -15.10 -26.54 3.78
CA ASP A 90 -16.28 -26.70 4.64
C ASP A 90 -17.56 -26.96 3.82
N ARG A 91 -17.74 -26.22 2.72
CA ARG A 91 -18.88 -26.45 1.79
C ARG A 91 -18.83 -27.81 1.11
N ARG A 92 -17.64 -28.32 0.76
CA ARG A 92 -17.47 -29.67 0.18
C ARG A 92 -17.79 -30.75 1.21
N ALA A 93 -17.28 -30.62 2.43
CA ALA A 93 -17.54 -31.57 3.52
C ALA A 93 -19.04 -31.67 3.83
N ARG A 94 -19.74 -30.54 3.90
CA ARG A 94 -21.20 -30.51 4.13
C ARG A 94 -22.01 -31.16 3.00
N ARG A 95 -21.53 -31.10 1.75
CA ARG A 95 -22.20 -31.72 0.59
C ARG A 95 -22.00 -33.22 0.48
N MET A 96 -20.94 -33.78 1.07
CA MET A 96 -20.70 -35.24 1.09
C MET A 96 -21.30 -35.94 2.31
N SER A 97 -21.83 -35.18 3.27
CA SER A 97 -22.46 -35.68 4.50
C SER A 97 -24.00 -35.65 4.43
N HIS A 98 -24.56 -35.49 3.23
CA HIS A 98 -25.97 -35.60 2.85
C HIS A 98 -26.07 -36.54 1.66
#